data_AF-A0A935ZF40-F1
#
_entry.id   AF-A0A935ZF40-F1
#
_cell.length_a   1.000
_cell.length_b   1.000
_cell.length_c   1.000
_cell.angle_alpha   90.00
_cell.angle_beta   90.00
_cell.angle_gamma   90.00
#
_symmetry.space_group_name_H-M   'P 1'
#
loop_
_entity.id
_entity.type
_entity.pdbx_description
1 polymer ?
#
loop_
_entity_poly.entity_id
_entity_poly.type
_entity_poly.pdbx_seq_one_letter_code
_entity_poly.pdbx_strand_id
1 'polypeptide(L)'
;MNDSTLAPVPSSPKSDTGWLLAIAHFGTCFSWFLAPLFVWLYVRSAAPELRTRALAVLLWSLLGTALAAVTCGLAVPVFLVVHVWAGIKELRDEPFEYPLASDFARRLEA
;
A
#
# COMPACT_ATOMS: atom_id res chain seq x y z
N MET A 1 -21.20 47.62 13.73
CA MET A 1 -20.04 46.76 13.99
C MET A 1 -20.56 45.55 14.75
N ASN A 2 -20.77 44.42 14.07
CA ASN A 2 -21.25 43.18 14.68
C ASN A 2 -20.15 42.14 14.62
N ASP A 3 -19.55 41.86 15.77
CA ASP A 3 -18.67 40.72 16.00
C ASP A 3 -19.49 39.43 15.86
N SER A 4 -19.33 38.78 14.71
CA SER A 4 -19.84 37.43 14.52
C SER A 4 -18.87 36.46 15.19
N THR A 5 -19.22 36.04 16.40
CA THR A 5 -18.64 34.88 17.09
C THR A 5 -18.71 33.65 16.19
N LEU A 6 -17.62 33.35 15.48
CA LEU A 6 -17.46 32.09 14.75
C LEU A 6 -17.39 30.96 15.78
N ALA A 7 -18.43 30.14 15.83
CA ALA A 7 -18.37 28.86 16.53
C ALA A 7 -17.20 28.04 15.95
N PRO A 8 -16.42 27.32 16.79
CA PRO A 8 -15.37 26.46 16.29
C PRO A 8 -15.98 25.40 15.36
N VAL A 9 -15.53 25.40 14.10
CA VAL A 9 -15.86 24.35 13.13
C VAL A 9 -15.43 23.02 13.76
N PRO A 10 -16.34 22.03 13.89
CA PRO A 10 -15.97 20.72 14.41
C PRO A 10 -14.86 20.14 13.52
N SER A 11 -13.70 19.87 14.10
CA SER A 11 -12.64 19.11 13.44
C SER A 11 -13.24 17.78 12.99
N SER A 12 -13.28 17.54 11.69
CA SER A 12 -13.80 16.31 11.09
C SER A 12 -13.26 15.09 11.87
N PRO A 13 -14.11 14.13 12.27
CA PRO A 13 -13.60 12.89 12.83
C PRO A 13 -12.66 12.25 11.81
N LYS A 14 -11.55 11.70 12.30
CA LYS A 14 -10.57 10.93 11.53
C LYS A 14 -11.34 9.99 10.60
N SER A 15 -11.29 10.25 9.30
CA SER A 15 -12.24 9.61 8.39
C SER A 15 -11.90 8.12 8.28
N ASP A 16 -12.89 7.24 8.40
CA ASP A 16 -12.72 5.81 8.13
C ASP A 16 -12.29 5.53 6.68
N THR A 17 -12.20 6.56 5.83
CA THR A 17 -11.80 6.46 4.44
C THR A 17 -10.29 6.36 4.25
N GLY A 18 -9.49 7.07 5.06
CA GLY A 18 -8.02 7.09 4.91
C GLY A 18 -7.37 5.73 5.18
N TRP A 19 -7.88 4.94 6.12
CA TRP A 19 -7.34 3.61 6.40
C TRP A 19 -7.66 2.59 5.30
N LEU A 20 -8.82 2.71 4.63
CA LEU A 20 -9.18 1.87 3.49
C LEU A 20 -8.21 2.09 2.32
N LEU A 21 -7.90 3.35 2.02
CA LEU A 21 -6.93 3.73 0.98
C LEU A 21 -5.52 3.29 1.37
N ALA A 22 -5.12 3.47 2.64
CA ALA A 22 -3.85 2.97 3.14
C ALA A 22 -3.71 1.45 2.97
N ILE A 23 -4.76 0.67 3.22
CA ILE A 23 -4.74 -0.78 2.98
C ILE A 23 -4.51 -1.10 1.51
N ALA A 24 -5.15 -0.40 0.59
CA ALA A 24 -4.93 -0.61 -0.85
C ALA A 24 -3.46 -0.38 -1.23
N HIS A 25 -2.84 0.68 -0.69
CA HIS A 25 -1.44 0.98 -0.97
C HIS A 25 -0.46 0.00 -0.32
N PHE A 26 -0.59 -0.23 0.99
CA PHE A 26 0.31 -1.14 1.72
C PHE A 26 0.10 -2.60 1.35
N GLY A 27 -1.14 -3.00 1.03
CA GLY A 27 -1.46 -4.34 0.54
C GLY A 27 -0.77 -4.66 -0.78
N THR A 28 -0.63 -3.67 -1.67
CA THR A 28 0.13 -3.80 -2.92
C THR A 28 1.61 -4.08 -2.65
N CYS A 29 2.23 -3.40 -1.67
CA CYS A 29 3.60 -3.69 -1.25
C CYS A 29 3.73 -5.05 -0.55
N PHE A 30 2.70 -5.46 0.21
CA PHE A 30 2.72 -6.65 1.04
C PHE A 30 2.52 -7.95 0.24
N SER A 31 1.63 -7.92 -0.75
CA SER A 31 1.14 -9.12 -1.45
C SER A 31 2.20 -9.85 -2.29
N TRP A 32 3.24 -9.15 -2.77
CA TRP A 32 4.18 -9.73 -3.72
C TRP A 32 5.24 -10.66 -3.07
N PHE A 33 6.04 -10.14 -2.14
CA PHE A 33 7.13 -10.87 -1.47
C PHE A 33 6.99 -10.91 0.04
N LEU A 34 6.45 -9.84 0.64
CA LEU A 34 6.36 -9.68 2.08
C LEU A 34 5.42 -10.72 2.72
N ALA A 35 4.25 -10.97 2.11
CA ALA A 35 3.31 -11.98 2.59
C ALA A 35 3.94 -13.38 2.66
N PRO A 36 4.53 -13.93 1.58
CA PRO A 36 5.28 -15.18 1.64
C PRO A 36 6.38 -15.20 2.70
N LEU A 37 7.11 -14.09 2.88
CA LEU A 37 8.18 -13.98 3.87
C LEU A 37 7.64 -14.11 5.30
N PHE A 38 6.58 -13.37 5.63
CA PHE A 38 5.94 -13.46 6.93
C PHE A 38 5.36 -14.85 7.20
N VAL A 39 4.72 -15.47 6.21
CA VAL A 39 4.20 -16.84 6.34
C VAL A 39 5.34 -17.81 6.61
N TRP A 40 6.43 -17.74 5.86
CA TRP A 40 7.59 -18.62 6.07
C TRP A 40 8.22 -18.43 7.45
N LEU A 41 8.37 -17.18 7.91
CA LEU A 41 8.87 -16.87 9.25
C LEU A 41 7.94 -17.43 10.35
N TYR A 42 6.63 -17.34 10.15
CA TYR A 42 5.63 -17.87 11.09
C TYR A 42 5.65 -19.40 11.16
N VAL A 43 5.73 -20.09 10.01
CA VAL A 43 5.69 -21.57 9.95
C VAL A 43 7.08 -22.23 10.04
N ARG A 44 8.13 -21.47 10.37
CA ARG A 44 9.52 -21.98 10.40
C ARG A 44 9.74 -23.18 11.34
N SER A 45 8.94 -23.27 12.41
CA SER A 45 8.96 -24.33 13.41
C SER A 45 7.87 -25.39 13.20
N ALA A 46 7.08 -25.28 12.14
CA ALA A 46 6.03 -26.25 11.81
C ALA A 46 6.61 -27.56 11.23
N ALA A 47 5.72 -28.49 10.90
CA ALA A 47 6.07 -29.77 10.28
C ALA A 47 6.92 -29.57 9.00
N PRO A 48 7.89 -30.46 8.72
CA PRO A 48 8.83 -30.31 7.61
C PRO A 48 8.17 -30.09 6.24
N GLU A 49 7.00 -30.68 6.02
CA GLU A 49 6.24 -30.55 4.79
C GLU A 49 5.69 -29.12 4.60
N LEU A 50 5.01 -28.57 5.61
CA LEU A 50 4.48 -27.20 5.55
C LEU A 50 5.60 -26.17 5.39
N ARG A 51 6.70 -26.37 6.12
CA ARG A 51 7.89 -25.51 6.02
C ARG A 51 8.49 -25.50 4.61
N THR A 52 8.61 -26.67 3.98
CA THR A 52 9.13 -26.80 2.61
C THR A 52 8.22 -26.11 1.60
N ARG A 53 6.90 -26.29 1.71
CA ARG A 53 5.92 -25.63 0.84
C ARG A 53 5.96 -24.10 0.99
N ALA A 54 6.01 -23.60 2.22
CA ALA A 54 6.13 -22.16 2.48
C ALA A 54 7.43 -21.58 1.92
N LEU A 55 8.55 -22.30 2.04
CA LEU A 55 9.82 -21.88 1.46
C LEU A 55 9.77 -21.84 -0.07
N ALA A 56 9.14 -22.83 -0.72
CA ALA A 56 8.98 -22.85 -2.17
C ALA A 56 8.18 -21.64 -2.68
N VAL A 57 7.09 -21.27 -1.99
CA VAL A 57 6.32 -20.06 -2.30
C VAL A 57 7.17 -18.80 -2.14
N LEU A 58 7.93 -18.69 -1.04
CA LEU A 58 8.84 -17.56 -0.81
C LEU A 58 9.90 -17.43 -1.90
N LEU A 59 10.54 -18.53 -2.29
CA LEU A 59 11.56 -18.55 -3.34
C LEU A 59 10.98 -18.18 -4.71
N TRP A 60 9.76 -18.65 -5.01
CA TRP A 60 9.07 -18.28 -6.24
C TRP A 60 8.76 -16.78 -6.28
N SER A 61 8.25 -16.21 -5.19
CA SER A 61 8.03 -14.77 -5.07
C SER A 61 9.33 -13.96 -5.17
N LEU A 62 10.43 -14.46 -4.59
CA LEU A 62 11.74 -13.85 -4.72
C LEU A 62 12.22 -13.83 -6.18
N LEU A 63 12.07 -14.96 -6.89
CA LEU A 63 12.40 -15.05 -8.31
C LEU A 63 11.57 -14.08 -9.15
N GLY A 64 10.25 -14.00 -8.92
CA GLY A 64 9.38 -13.03 -9.59
C GLY A 64 9.79 -11.59 -9.33
N THR A 65 10.21 -11.27 -8.11
CA THR A 65 10.74 -9.94 -7.73
C THR A 65 12.04 -9.63 -8.45
N ALA A 66 12.97 -10.59 -8.50
CA ALA A 66 14.24 -10.44 -9.21
C ALA A 66 14.01 -10.25 -10.72
N LEU A 67 13.10 -11.03 -11.31
CA LEU A 67 12.75 -10.90 -12.71
C LEU A 67 12.12 -9.53 -13.01
N ALA A 68 11.18 -9.07 -12.18
CA ALA A 68 10.58 -7.75 -12.31
C ALA A 68 11.62 -6.62 -12.18
N ALA A 69 12.61 -6.77 -11.30
CA ALA A 69 13.72 -5.82 -11.20
C ALA A 69 14.60 -5.81 -12.45
N VAL A 70 14.81 -6.96 -13.10
CA VAL A 70 15.57 -7.04 -14.36
C VAL A 70 14.80 -6.46 -15.55
N THR A 71 13.50 -6.76 -15.66
CA THR A 71 12.69 -6.33 -16.81
C THR A 71 12.22 -4.90 -16.70
N CYS A 72 11.86 -4.44 -15.50
CA CYS A 72 11.31 -3.11 -15.26
C CYS A 72 12.33 -2.15 -14.64
N GLY A 73 13.53 -2.62 -14.29
CA GLY A 73 14.58 -1.79 -13.70
C GLY A 73 14.12 -1.06 -12.43
N LEU A 74 14.33 0.25 -12.41
CA LEU A 74 13.91 1.12 -11.30
C LEU A 74 12.40 1.40 -11.24
N ALA A 75 11.62 0.99 -12.24
CA ALA A 75 10.19 1.27 -12.24
C ALA A 75 9.46 0.60 -11.06
N VAL A 76 9.83 -0.63 -10.69
CA VAL A 76 9.24 -1.34 -9.54
C VAL A 76 9.61 -0.65 -8.21
N PRO A 77 10.88 -0.34 -7.92
CA PRO A 77 11.23 0.46 -6.75
C PRO A 77 10.51 1.80 -6.66
N VAL A 78 10.44 2.56 -7.76
CA VAL A 78 9.75 3.86 -7.80
C VAL A 78 8.25 3.68 -7.53
N PHE A 79 7.63 2.69 -8.17
CA PHE A 79 6.21 2.35 -7.98
C PHE A 79 5.91 2.03 -6.50
N LEU A 80 6.76 1.23 -5.85
CA LEU A 80 6.61 0.88 -4.43
C LEU A 80 6.81 2.09 -3.52
N VAL A 81 7.81 2.94 -3.77
CA VAL A 81 8.03 4.17 -3.00
C VAL A 81 6.82 5.10 -3.09
N VAL A 82 6.24 5.25 -4.28
CA VAL A 82 5.02 6.05 -4.48
C VAL A 82 3.85 5.47 -3.69
N HIS A 83 3.67 4.14 -3.67
CA HIS A 83 2.62 3.51 -2.86
C HIS A 83 2.81 3.74 -1.36
N VAL A 84 4.05 3.60 -0.86
CA VAL A 84 4.34 3.87 0.55
C VAL A 84 4.09 5.34 0.89
N TRP A 85 4.53 6.27 0.03
CA TRP A 85 4.32 7.69 0.23
C TRP A 85 2.84 8.08 0.20
N ALA A 86 2.07 7.56 -0.76
CA ALA A 86 0.63 7.74 -0.84
C ALA A 86 -0.08 7.20 0.40
N GLY A 87 0.20 5.95 0.80
CA GLY A 87 -0.36 5.36 2.00
C GLY A 87 -0.05 6.16 3.28
N ILE A 88 1.16 6.71 3.41
CA ILE A 88 1.51 7.59 4.54
C ILE A 88 0.69 8.89 4.52
N LYS A 89 0.48 9.49 3.35
CA LYS A 89 -0.34 10.70 3.22
C LYS A 89 -1.80 10.43 3.58
N GLU A 90 -2.38 9.34 3.09
CA GLU A 90 -3.75 8.94 3.43
C GLU A 90 -3.92 8.67 4.94
N LEU A 91 -2.92 8.06 5.59
CA LEU A 91 -2.92 7.88 7.06
C LEU A 91 -2.83 9.19 7.86
N ARG A 92 -2.38 10.28 7.22
CA ARG A 92 -2.32 11.64 7.79
C ARG A 92 -3.55 12.47 7.41
N ASP A 93 -4.55 11.87 6.78
CA ASP A 93 -5.70 12.57 6.18
C ASP A 93 -5.25 13.66 5.17
N GLU A 94 -4.08 13.50 4.57
CA GLU A 94 -3.59 14.34 3.46
C GLU A 94 -3.91 13.64 2.14
N PRO A 95 -4.73 14.24 1.24
CA PRO A 95 -5.08 13.60 -0.02
C PRO A 95 -3.85 13.41 -0.92
N PHE A 96 -3.72 12.22 -1.50
CA PHE A 96 -2.71 11.93 -2.52
C PHE A 96 -3.31 12.04 -3.93
N GLU A 97 -2.78 12.96 -4.76
CA GLU A 97 -3.14 13.03 -6.17
C GLU A 97 -2.08 12.36 -7.06
N TYR A 98 -2.53 11.40 -7.87
CA TYR A 98 -1.73 10.80 -8.91
C TYR A 98 -1.78 11.66 -10.17
N PRO A 99 -0.63 12.14 -10.69
CA PRO A 99 -0.63 12.84 -11.96
C PRO A 99 -1.18 11.91 -13.05
N LEU A 100 -2.07 12.43 -13.90
CA LEU A 100 -2.80 11.71 -14.96
C LEU A 100 -3.85 10.70 -14.46
N ALA A 101 -3.54 9.86 -13.48
CA ALA A 101 -4.49 8.83 -13.03
C ALA A 101 -5.67 9.44 -12.25
N SER A 102 -5.44 10.47 -11.41
CA SER A 102 -6.53 11.17 -10.73
C SER A 102 -7.43 11.92 -11.72
N ASP A 103 -6.86 12.56 -12.74
CA ASP A 103 -7.63 13.22 -13.82
C ASP A 103 -8.46 12.22 -14.62
N PHE A 104 -7.88 11.07 -14.95
CA PHE A 104 -8.57 10.02 -15.68
C PHE A 104 -9.70 9.40 -14.87
N ALA A 105 -9.49 9.13 -13.58
CA ALA A 105 -10.53 8.66 -12.68
C ALA A 105 -11.71 9.64 -12.62
N ARG A 106 -11.45 10.94 -12.46
CA ARG A 106 -12.49 12.00 -12.49
C ARG A 106 -13.30 11.99 -13.79
N ARG A 107 -12.67 11.72 -14.93
CA ARG A 107 -13.37 11.64 -16.23
C ARG A 107 -14.23 10.39 -16.39
N LEU A 108 -13.90 9.30 -15.70
CA LEU A 108 -14.67 8.05 -15.74
C LEU A 108 -15.90 8.11 -14.83
N GLU A 109 -15.86 8.90 -13.77
CA GLU A 109 -16.95 9.05 -12.80
C GLU A 109 -17.89 10.24 -13.09
N ALA A 110 -17.54 11.10 -14.07
CA ALA A 110 -18.34 12.24 -14.53
C ALA A 110 -19.38 11.85 -15.58
#